data_AF-A0ABD1QKE8-F1
#
_entry.id   AF-A0ABD1QKE8-F1
#
_cell.length_a   1.000
_cell.length_b   1.000
_cell.length_c   1.000
_cell.angle_alpha   90.00
_cell.angle_beta   90.00
_cell.angle_gamma   90.00
#
_symmetry.space_group_name_H-M   'P 1'
#
loop_
_entity.id
_entity.type
_entity.pdbx_description
1 polymer ?
#
loop_
_entity_poly.entity_id
_entity_poly.type
_entity_poly.pdbx_seq_one_letter_code
_entity_poly.pdbx_strand_id
1 'polypeptide(L)'
;MSSEATNPAGNGEQGYPFSLPLAYHGDVVKDPDLFLSTLKTFHSVMGTKFMIPVFGGKDLNLHVLYVEVTKRGGYNKVVSDKKWKEISGVLTSLRQQQALLMV
;
A
#
# COMPACT_ATOMS: atom_id res chain seq x y z
N MET A 1 -31.62 10.40 -31.72
CA MET A 1 -32.76 9.93 -30.90
C MET A 1 -32.17 8.87 -29.97
N SER A 2 -31.58 9.24 -28.84
CA SER A 2 -32.22 9.75 -27.62
C SER A 2 -33.40 8.89 -27.20
N SER A 3 -33.20 8.08 -26.16
CA SER A 3 -34.22 7.75 -25.17
C SER A 3 -33.48 7.17 -23.96
N GLU A 4 -33.34 8.03 -22.96
CA GLU A 4 -33.02 7.70 -21.57
C GLU A 4 -34.33 7.53 -20.79
N ALA A 5 -34.18 7.02 -19.56
CA ALA A 5 -35.10 7.00 -18.41
C ALA A 5 -35.72 5.59 -18.18
N THR A 6 -35.67 4.97 -16.99
CA THR A 6 -35.77 5.51 -15.63
C THR A 6 -35.33 4.45 -14.61
N ASN A 7 -34.59 4.86 -13.57
CA ASN A 7 -34.28 4.07 -12.36
C ASN A 7 -35.52 3.86 -11.47
N PRO A 8 -35.50 2.86 -10.56
CA PRO A 8 -35.95 3.08 -9.19
C PRO A 8 -34.78 2.83 -8.23
N ALA A 9 -34.38 3.86 -7.48
CA ALA A 9 -34.81 4.08 -6.11
C ALA A 9 -34.26 3.01 -5.16
N GLY A 10 -33.23 3.40 -4.41
CA GLY A 10 -32.48 2.53 -3.51
C GLY A 10 -33.29 1.98 -2.36
N ASN A 11 -32.78 0.88 -1.81
CA ASN A 11 -32.97 0.45 -0.42
C ASN A 11 -31.98 -0.68 -0.09
N GLY A 12 -31.01 -0.37 0.78
CA GLY A 12 -30.53 -1.28 1.81
C GLY A 12 -29.67 -2.48 1.41
N GLU A 13 -28.45 -2.26 0.91
CA GLU A 13 -27.35 -3.21 1.13
C GLU A 13 -26.16 -2.45 1.72
N GLN A 14 -26.05 -2.43 3.05
CA GLN A 14 -24.76 -2.16 3.69
C GLN A 14 -23.88 -3.41 3.51
N GLY A 15 -23.47 -3.66 2.27
CA GLY A 15 -22.43 -4.63 1.97
C GLY A 15 -21.14 -4.14 2.60
N TYR A 16 -20.39 -5.04 3.25
CA TYR A 16 -19.04 -4.72 3.71
C TYR A 16 -18.28 -4.07 2.55
N PRO A 17 -17.59 -2.94 2.77
CA PRO A 17 -16.95 -2.19 1.69
C PRO A 17 -15.78 -2.93 1.00
N PHE A 18 -15.58 -4.20 1.34
CA PHE A 18 -14.60 -5.13 0.77
C PHE A 18 -15.26 -6.34 0.09
N SER A 19 -16.45 -6.18 -0.50
CA SER A 19 -17.01 -7.21 -1.39
C SER A 19 -16.15 -7.46 -2.63
N LEU A 20 -15.26 -6.52 -2.98
CA LEU A 20 -14.22 -6.63 -4.00
C LEU A 20 -12.85 -6.19 -3.47
N PRO A 21 -11.74 -6.82 -3.90
CA PRO A 21 -10.40 -6.37 -3.54
C PRO A 21 -10.10 -5.00 -4.18
N LEU A 22 -9.53 -4.07 -3.41
CA LEU A 22 -9.14 -2.74 -3.91
C LEU A 22 -8.00 -2.81 -4.94
N ALA A 23 -7.10 -3.77 -4.80
CA ALA A 23 -6.04 -4.11 -5.76
C ALA A 23 -5.47 -5.51 -5.44
N TYR A 24 -4.81 -6.14 -6.40
CA TYR A 24 -4.10 -7.40 -6.17
C TYR A 24 -2.66 -7.18 -5.70
N HIS A 25 -2.17 -8.08 -4.86
CA HIS A 25 -0.79 -8.05 -4.35
C HIS A 25 0.25 -7.90 -5.48
N GLY A 26 0.10 -8.66 -6.56
CA GLY A 26 1.04 -8.67 -7.68
C GLY A 26 1.16 -7.34 -8.43
N ASP A 27 0.15 -6.47 -8.33
CA ASP A 27 0.13 -5.17 -8.99
C ASP A 27 0.71 -4.10 -8.05
N VAL A 28 0.29 -4.09 -6.78
CA VAL A 28 0.77 -3.10 -5.80
C VAL A 28 2.26 -3.24 -5.49
N VAL A 29 2.87 -4.43 -5.63
CA VAL A 29 4.33 -4.58 -5.46
C VAL A 29 5.14 -3.98 -6.62
N LYS A 30 4.53 -3.80 -7.80
CA LYS A 30 5.19 -3.25 -8.99
C LYS A 30 5.02 -1.73 -9.11
N ASP A 31 3.96 -1.19 -8.53
CA ASP A 31 3.56 0.20 -8.69
C ASP A 31 3.41 0.90 -7.31
N PRO A 32 4.36 1.78 -6.94
CA PRO A 32 4.30 2.54 -5.69
C PRO A 32 3.06 3.45 -5.57
N ASP A 33 2.59 4.02 -6.68
CA ASP A 33 1.45 4.96 -6.69
C ASP A 33 0.13 4.20 -6.55
N LEU A 34 -0.01 3.05 -7.22
CA LEU A 34 -1.13 2.13 -7.01
C LEU A 34 -1.19 1.65 -5.56
N PHE A 35 -0.05 1.31 -4.96
CA PHE A 35 0.01 0.93 -3.55
C PHE A 35 -0.47 2.07 -2.63
N LEU A 36 0.06 3.28 -2.81
CA LEU A 36 -0.26 4.43 -1.96
C LEU A 36 -1.72 4.87 -2.10
N SER A 37 -2.26 4.88 -3.32
CA SER A 37 -3.67 5.17 -3.57
C SER A 37 -4.58 4.11 -2.95
N THR A 38 -4.25 2.83 -3.12
CA THR A 38 -4.98 1.71 -2.50
C THR A 38 -4.99 1.81 -0.98
N LEU A 39 -3.84 2.12 -0.36
CA LEU A 39 -3.72 2.27 1.09
C LEU A 39 -4.51 3.47 1.62
N LYS A 40 -4.51 4.61 0.90
CA LYS A 40 -5.33 5.78 1.24
C LYS A 40 -6.83 5.46 1.17
N THR A 41 -7.27 4.80 0.11
CA THR A 41 -8.67 4.36 -0.04
C THR A 41 -9.06 3.41 1.08
N PHE A 42 -8.21 2.44 1.42
CA PHE A 42 -8.42 1.53 2.55
C PHE A 42 -8.66 2.30 3.87
N HIS A 43 -7.80 3.27 4.18
CA HIS A 43 -7.96 4.09 5.38
C HIS A 43 -9.25 4.93 5.37
N SER A 44 -9.60 5.53 4.22
CA SER A 44 -10.84 6.28 4.05
C SER A 44 -12.09 5.42 4.27
N VAL A 45 -12.11 4.21 3.70
CA VAL A 45 -13.18 3.23 3.86
C VAL A 45 -13.31 2.77 5.32
N MET A 46 -12.18 2.56 5.98
CA MET A 46 -12.13 2.14 7.38
C MET A 46 -12.40 3.28 8.38
N GLY A 47 -12.58 4.52 7.91
CA GLY A 47 -12.74 5.69 8.79
C GLY A 47 -11.52 5.98 9.66
N THR A 48 -10.33 5.57 9.22
CA THR A 48 -9.06 5.77 9.94
C THR A 48 -8.20 6.81 9.25
N LYS A 49 -7.37 7.51 10.02
CA LYS A 49 -6.46 8.51 9.45
C LYS A 49 -5.31 7.82 8.72
N PHE A 50 -5.15 8.12 7.43
CA PHE A 50 -3.93 7.80 6.71
C PHE A 50 -2.77 8.67 7.22
N MET A 51 -1.66 8.04 7.60
CA MET A 51 -0.45 8.74 8.04
C MET A 51 0.81 8.03 7.53
N ILE A 52 1.82 8.82 7.19
CA ILE A 52 3.16 8.31 6.91
C ILE A 52 3.98 8.48 8.18
N PRO A 53 4.45 7.39 8.82
CA PRO A 53 5.28 7.51 10.00
C PRO A 53 6.68 8.03 9.64
N VAL A 54 7.30 8.74 10.58
CA VAL A 54 8.66 9.27 10.45
C VAL A 54 9.63 8.32 11.15
N PHE A 55 10.67 7.87 10.46
CA PHE A 55 11.73 7.01 10.98
C PHE A 55 13.11 7.66 10.75
N GLY A 56 13.85 7.92 11.83
CA GLY A 56 15.14 8.61 11.75
C GLY A 56 15.06 10.04 11.19
N GLY A 57 13.96 10.75 11.48
CA GLY A 57 13.72 12.12 10.98
C GLY A 57 13.31 12.22 9.51
N LYS A 58 12.97 11.08 8.88
CA LYS A 58 12.51 11.02 7.49
C LYS A 58 11.22 10.23 7.36
N ASP A 59 10.43 10.56 6.35
CA ASP A 59 9.24 9.79 6.01
C ASP A 59 9.61 8.34 5.65
N LEU A 60 8.88 7.41 6.25
CA LEU A 60 9.06 5.99 5.96
C LEU A 60 8.48 5.66 4.60
N ASN A 61 9.29 5.07 3.71
CA ASN A 61 8.78 4.54 2.44
C ASN A 61 7.96 3.27 2.71
N LEU A 62 6.63 3.45 2.77
CA LEU A 62 5.68 2.37 3.06
C LEU A 62 5.63 1.31 1.95
N HIS A 63 5.86 1.69 0.70
CA HIS A 63 5.87 0.74 -0.43
C HIS A 63 7.06 -0.23 -0.31
N VAL A 64 8.26 0.30 -0.11
CA VAL A 64 9.46 -0.53 0.10
C VAL A 64 9.29 -1.43 1.32
N LEU A 65 8.78 -0.88 2.43
CA LEU A 65 8.50 -1.67 3.63
C LEU A 65 7.55 -2.84 3.32
N TYR A 66 6.44 -2.55 2.63
CA TYR A 66 5.47 -3.55 2.24
C TYR A 66 6.09 -4.64 1.35
N VAL A 67 6.83 -4.26 0.31
CA VAL A 67 7.50 -5.19 -0.61
C VAL A 67 8.49 -6.07 0.15
N GLU A 68 9.36 -5.48 0.97
CA GLU A 68 10.39 -6.24 1.68
C GLU A 68 9.82 -7.20 2.73
N VAL A 69 8.74 -6.79 3.43
CA VAL A 69 8.04 -7.66 4.39
C VAL A 69 7.30 -8.79 3.68
N THR A 70 6.54 -8.50 2.63
CA THR A 70 5.76 -9.52 1.91
C THR A 70 6.65 -10.51 1.16
N LYS A 71 7.76 -10.04 0.56
CA LYS A 71 8.80 -10.89 -0.03
C LYS A 71 9.40 -11.90 0.95
N ARG A 72 9.40 -11.60 2.25
CA ARG A 72 9.89 -12.47 3.33
C ARG A 72 8.79 -13.29 4.00
N GLY A 73 7.61 -13.38 3.40
CA GLY A 73 6.48 -14.16 3.90
C GLY A 73 5.63 -13.44 4.94
N GLY A 74 5.68 -12.10 4.96
CA GLY A 74 4.80 -11.26 5.76
C GLY A 74 5.29 -11.02 7.20
N TYR A 75 4.51 -10.23 7.93
CA TYR A 75 4.86 -9.74 9.26
C TYR A 75 5.26 -10.86 10.23
N ASN A 76 4.41 -11.89 10.36
CA ASN A 76 4.64 -12.99 11.32
C ASN A 76 5.98 -13.70 11.06
N LYS A 77 6.32 -13.94 9.79
CA LYS A 77 7.57 -14.62 9.40
C LYS A 77 8.79 -13.72 9.61
N VAL A 78 8.69 -12.43 9.31
CA VAL A 78 9.74 -11.46 9.59
C VAL A 78 10.05 -11.39 11.09
N VAL A 79 9.03 -11.44 11.94
CA VAL A 79 9.17 -11.44 13.40
C VAL A 79 9.79 -12.74 13.90
N SER A 80 9.29 -13.90 13.47
CA SER A 80 9.84 -15.21 13.89
C SER A 80 11.31 -15.37 13.51
N ASP A 81 11.64 -14.95 12.29
CA ASP A 81 12.97 -15.15 11.70
C ASP A 81 13.94 -14.00 12.08
N LYS A 82 13.50 -13.05 12.91
CA LYS A 82 14.27 -11.88 13.38
C LYS A 82 14.85 -11.03 12.23
N LYS A 83 14.11 -10.87 11.14
CA LYS A 83 14.56 -10.25 9.89
C LYS A 83 14.45 -8.72 9.83
N TRP A 84 13.99 -8.07 10.90
CA TRP A 84 13.85 -6.61 10.95
C TRP A 84 15.15 -5.84 10.69
N LYS A 85 16.30 -6.38 11.11
CA LYS A 85 17.61 -5.76 10.84
C LYS A 85 17.99 -5.77 9.36
N GLU A 86 17.60 -6.81 8.62
CA GLU A 86 17.84 -6.88 7.17
C GLU A 86 16.94 -5.90 6.42
N ILE A 87 15.67 -5.82 6.81
CA ILE A 87 14.69 -4.89 6.22
C ILE A 87 15.11 -3.43 6.49
N SER A 88 15.55 -3.11 7.70
CA SER A 88 16.05 -1.77 8.02
C SER A 88 17.31 -1.42 7.21
N GLY A 89 18.17 -2.40 6.94
CA GLY A 89 19.30 -2.26 6.02
C GLY A 89 18.86 -1.81 4.62
N VAL A 90 17.82 -2.43 4.05
CA VAL A 90 17.29 -2.02 2.72
C VAL A 90 16.71 -0.61 2.77
N LEU A 91 15.88 -0.31 3.77
CA LEU A 91 15.25 1.02 3.92
C LEU A 91 16.27 2.16 4.06
N THR A 92 17.43 1.88 4.65
CA THR A 92 18.51 2.86 4.84
C THR A 92 19.52 2.89 3.68
N SER A 93 19.72 1.76 2.99
CA SER A 93 20.70 1.58 1.90
C SER A 93 20.16 1.96 0.51
N LEU A 94 18.89 2.32 0.36
CA LEU A 94 18.29 2.81 -0.90
C LEU A 94 18.85 4.18 -1.39
N ARG A 95 20.07 4.54 -1.02
CA ARG A 95 20.80 5.72 -1.50
C ARG A 95 21.95 5.45 -2.47
N GLN A 96 22.28 4.21 -2.84
CA GLN A 96 23.43 3.97 -3.74
C GLN A 96 23.11 3.81 -5.23
N GLN A 97 21.86 4.04 -5.69
CA GLN A 97 21.53 3.83 -7.13
C GLN A 97 20.87 5.01 -7.86
N GLN A 98 20.91 6.23 -7.32
CA GLN A 98 20.55 7.44 -8.07
C GLN A 98 21.71 8.42 -8.29
N ALA A 99 22.94 8.09 -7.86
CA ALA A 99 24.11 8.95 -8.08
C ALA A 99 24.92 8.64 -9.36
N LEU A 100 24.52 7.63 -10.17
CA LEU A 100 25.31 7.18 -11.33
C LEU A 100 24.75 7.62 -12.70
N LEU A 101 23.80 8.55 -12.73
CA LEU A 101 23.23 9.13 -13.97
C LEU A 101 23.51 10.64 -14.11
N MET A 102 24.44 11.17 -13.32
CA MET A 102 24.83 12.59 -13.34
C MET A 102 26.36 12.76 -13.48
N VAL A 103 27.01 11.93 -14.30
CA VAL A 103 28.35 12.18 -14.86
C VAL A 103 28.36 11.74 -16.32
#